data_AF-A0A838I1D7-F1
#
_entry.id   AF-A0A838I1D7-F1
#
_cell.length_a   1.000
_cell.length_b   1.000
_cell.length_c   1.000
_cell.angle_alpha   90.00
_cell.angle_beta   90.00
_cell.angle_gamma   90.00
#
_symmetry.space_group_name_H-M   'P 1'
#
loop_
_entity.id
_entity.type
_entity.pdbx_description
1 polymer ?
#
loop_
_entity_poly.entity_id
_entity_poly.type
_entity_poly.pdbx_seq_one_letter_code
_entity_poly.pdbx_strand_id
1 'polypeptide(L)'
;MASTVPAQKEDRIVFTSGPKGYSVRDIIDAAYFRGELDPFWNEVLLRAEADRLAHETDAELDEAALEEASIAFRYQYDLITAEETEQWLEIRGLTLSDFSEYFAREQWVKVFRGKARPDSIPLTQASPEQRELLAVELTLTGEL
;
A
#
# COMPACT_ATOMS: atom_id res chain seq x y z
N MET A 1 -13.41 19.13 -21.58
CA MET A 1 -12.53 17.97 -21.33
C MET A 1 -11.74 18.30 -20.09
N ALA A 2 -12.11 17.71 -18.95
CA ALA A 2 -11.37 17.90 -17.70
C ALA A 2 -10.22 16.89 -17.71
N SER A 3 -8.98 17.38 -17.76
CA SER A 3 -7.82 16.57 -17.39
C SER A 3 -7.94 16.27 -15.90
N THR A 4 -8.46 15.09 -15.57
CA THR A 4 -8.24 14.49 -14.26
C THR A 4 -6.78 14.07 -14.20
N VAL A 5 -5.94 14.95 -13.64
CA VAL A 5 -4.78 14.49 -12.88
C VAL A 5 -5.33 13.39 -11.94
N PRO A 6 -4.76 12.18 -11.90
CA PRO A 6 -5.24 11.20 -10.94
C PRO A 6 -5.18 11.86 -9.56
N ALA A 7 -6.31 11.94 -8.87
CA ALA A 7 -6.32 12.42 -7.51
C ALA A 7 -5.37 11.52 -6.72
N GLN A 8 -4.45 12.11 -5.96
CA GLN A 8 -3.53 11.34 -5.12
C GLN A 8 -4.36 10.40 -4.25
N LYS A 9 -3.91 9.16 -4.04
CA LYS A 9 -4.65 8.18 -3.22
C LYS A 9 -4.99 8.73 -1.82
N GLU A 10 -4.10 9.57 -1.31
CA GLU A 10 -4.25 10.31 -0.05
C GLU A 10 -5.44 11.29 -0.02
N ASP A 11 -5.85 11.86 -1.15
CA ASP A 11 -6.95 12.84 -1.21
C ASP A 11 -8.35 12.16 -1.22
N ARG A 12 -8.39 10.83 -1.33
CA ARG A 12 -9.64 10.06 -1.31
C ARG A 12 -10.38 10.27 0.02
N ILE A 13 -11.65 10.66 -0.06
CA ILE A 13 -12.53 10.78 1.12
C ILE A 13 -12.93 9.38 1.60
N VAL A 14 -12.67 9.09 2.88
CA VAL A 14 -13.02 7.83 3.53
C VAL A 14 -14.37 7.93 4.21
N PHE A 15 -14.63 9.03 4.93
CA PHE A 15 -15.94 9.27 5.57
C PHE A 15 -16.26 10.77 5.69
N THR A 16 -17.51 11.07 6.01
CA THR A 16 -17.98 12.45 6.22
C THR A 16 -18.59 12.60 7.62
N SER A 17 -18.47 13.81 8.19
CA SER A 17 -19.17 14.22 9.40
C SER A 17 -19.78 15.60 9.17
N GLY A 18 -21.10 15.64 8.99
CA GLY A 18 -21.80 16.85 8.56
C GLY A 18 -21.27 17.33 7.19
N PRO A 19 -20.88 18.62 7.05
CA PRO A 19 -20.36 19.14 5.78
C PRO A 19 -18.89 18.80 5.54
N LYS A 20 -18.19 18.16 6.49
CA LYS A 20 -16.75 17.90 6.40
C LYS A 20 -16.48 16.47 5.93
N GLY A 21 -15.70 16.33 4.87
CA GLY A 21 -15.08 15.06 4.47
C GLY A 21 -13.72 14.88 5.12
N TYR A 22 -13.39 13.63 5.43
CA TYR A 22 -12.08 13.22 5.94
C TYR A 22 -11.41 12.31 4.93
N SER A 23 -10.24 12.72 4.47
CA SER A 23 -9.44 12.02 3.49
C SER A 23 -8.55 10.95 4.12
N VAL A 24 -7.96 10.09 3.30
CA VAL A 24 -6.90 9.17 3.71
C VAL A 24 -5.73 9.94 4.35
N ARG A 25 -5.37 11.11 3.80
CA ARG A 25 -4.37 12.02 4.40
C ARG A 25 -4.74 12.42 5.82
N ASP A 26 -5.99 12.83 6.06
CA ASP A 26 -6.44 13.25 7.38
C ASP A 26 -6.32 12.11 8.41
N ILE A 27 -6.59 10.87 7.99
CA ILE A 27 -6.48 9.68 8.85
C ILE A 27 -5.01 9.37 9.15
N ILE A 28 -4.15 9.38 8.12
CA ILE A 28 -2.71 9.16 8.25
C ILE A 28 -2.08 10.21 9.16
N ASP A 29 -2.38 11.50 8.96
CA ASP A 29 -1.83 12.60 9.74
C ASP A 29 -2.31 12.53 11.20
N ALA A 30 -3.55 12.12 11.44
CA ALA A 30 -4.08 11.89 12.79
C ALA A 30 -3.39 10.71 13.50
N ALA A 31 -3.20 9.58 12.82
CA ALA A 31 -2.50 8.41 13.34
C ALA A 31 -1.02 8.72 13.63
N TYR A 32 -0.37 9.48 12.74
CA TYR A 32 0.98 10.00 12.95
C TYR A 32 1.05 10.86 14.21
N PHE A 33 0.13 11.82 14.38
CA PHE A 33 0.09 12.68 15.56
C PHE A 33 -0.09 11.88 16.88
N ARG A 34 -0.79 10.74 16.83
CA ARG A 34 -0.98 9.83 17.97
C ARG A 34 0.19 8.87 18.21
N GLY A 35 1.17 8.80 17.30
CA GLY A 35 2.29 7.86 17.39
C GLY A 35 1.92 6.41 17.07
N GLU A 36 0.83 6.19 16.33
CA GLU A 36 0.30 4.86 16.00
C GLU A 36 0.88 4.30 14.68
N LEU A 37 1.53 5.16 13.90
CA LEU A 37 1.89 4.86 12.51
C LEU A 37 3.28 4.26 12.33
N ASP A 38 4.16 4.38 13.32
CA ASP A 38 5.56 3.96 13.21
C ASP A 38 5.73 2.48 12.78
N PRO A 39 4.94 1.50 13.27
CA PRO A 39 5.08 0.11 12.82
C PRO A 39 4.82 -0.05 11.32
N PHE A 40 3.71 0.51 10.82
CA PHE A 40 3.32 0.47 9.41
C PHE A 40 4.33 1.20 8.53
N TRP A 41 4.79 2.35 8.99
CA TRP A 41 5.75 3.16 8.25
C TRP A 41 7.11 2.45 8.10
N ASN A 42 7.61 1.83 9.17
CA ASN A 42 8.85 1.05 9.11
C ASN A 42 8.72 -0.15 8.16
N GLU A 43 7.55 -0.79 8.11
CA GLU A 43 7.27 -1.88 7.19
C GLU A 43 7.24 -1.42 5.73
N VAL A 44 6.60 -0.28 5.45
CA VAL A 44 6.60 0.35 4.12
C VAL A 44 8.02 0.66 3.64
N LEU A 45 8.85 1.25 4.51
CA LEU A 45 10.25 1.54 4.18
C LEU A 45 11.04 0.26 3.87
N LEU A 46 10.85 -0.81 4.66
CA LEU A 46 11.50 -2.09 4.44
C LEU A 46 11.07 -2.73 3.11
N ARG A 47 9.77 -2.69 2.80
CA ARG A 47 9.19 -3.19 1.56
C ARG A 47 9.71 -2.43 0.33
N ALA A 48 9.77 -1.09 0.41
CA ALA A 48 10.32 -0.25 -0.65
C ALA A 48 11.82 -0.52 -0.89
N GLU A 49 12.60 -0.71 0.17
CA GLU A 49 14.03 -1.05 0.03
C GLU A 49 14.24 -2.44 -0.56
N ALA A 50 13.44 -3.43 -0.16
CA ALA A 50 13.51 -4.77 -0.73
C ALA A 50 13.16 -4.76 -2.23
N ASP A 51 12.16 -3.97 -2.62
CA ASP A 51 11.77 -3.77 -4.02
C ASP A 51 12.87 -3.09 -4.83
N ARG A 52 13.51 -2.05 -4.29
CA ARG A 52 14.68 -1.40 -4.91
C ARG A 52 15.81 -2.41 -5.16
N LEU A 53 16.14 -3.23 -4.16
CA LEU A 53 17.17 -4.26 -4.29
C LEU A 53 16.81 -5.32 -5.34
N ALA A 54 15.53 -5.70 -5.44
CA ALA A 54 15.07 -6.63 -6.46
C ALA A 54 15.31 -6.07 -7.88
N HIS A 55 14.94 -4.81 -8.11
CA HIS A 55 15.17 -4.13 -9.38
C HIS A 55 16.67 -3.99 -9.70
N GLU A 56 17.52 -3.69 -8.71
CA GLU A 56 18.96 -3.53 -8.90
C GLU A 56 19.69 -4.84 -9.20
N THR A 57 19.17 -5.95 -8.70
CA THR A 57 19.76 -7.28 -8.87
C THR A 57 19.10 -8.10 -9.97
N ASP A 58 18.13 -7.52 -10.68
CA ASP A 58 17.31 -8.18 -11.71
C ASP A 58 16.74 -9.51 -11.17
N ALA A 59 16.23 -9.47 -9.93
CA ALA A 59 15.70 -10.64 -9.26
C ALA A 59 14.37 -11.07 -9.88
N GLU A 60 14.19 -12.38 -10.03
CA GLU A 60 12.94 -12.96 -10.55
C GLU A 60 11.96 -13.25 -9.40
N LEU A 61 10.69 -12.85 -9.58
CA LEU A 61 9.61 -13.17 -8.65
C LEU A 61 9.19 -14.62 -8.79
N ASP A 62 8.85 -15.21 -7.65
CA ASP A 62 8.11 -16.47 -7.65
C ASP A 62 6.62 -16.18 -7.94
N GLU A 63 6.23 -16.34 -9.21
CA GLU A 63 4.86 -16.12 -9.66
C GLU A 63 3.84 -17.01 -8.92
N ALA A 64 4.23 -18.24 -8.56
CA ALA A 64 3.35 -19.15 -7.82
C ALA A 64 3.10 -18.64 -6.39
N ALA A 65 4.13 -18.08 -5.75
CA ALA A 65 3.97 -17.45 -4.43
C ALA A 65 3.08 -16.19 -4.50
N LEU A 66 3.15 -15.42 -5.59
CA LEU A 66 2.29 -14.24 -5.80
C LEU A 66 0.82 -14.65 -5.98
N GLU A 67 0.57 -15.68 -6.77
CA GLU A 67 -0.77 -16.24 -6.97
C GLU A 67 -1.35 -16.77 -5.66
N GLU A 68 -0.56 -17.52 -4.89
CA GLU A 68 -0.98 -18.05 -3.58
C GLU A 68 -1.34 -16.91 -2.60
N ALA A 69 -0.52 -15.85 -2.53
CA ALA A 69 -0.80 -14.70 -1.67
C ALA A 69 -2.09 -13.96 -2.08
N SER A 70 -2.30 -13.76 -3.38
CA SER A 70 -3.53 -13.14 -3.93
C SER A 70 -4.77 -13.98 -3.61
N ILE A 71 -4.69 -15.30 -3.73
CA ILE A 71 -5.77 -16.22 -3.37
C ILE A 71 -6.06 -16.16 -1.87
N ALA A 72 -5.04 -16.19 -1.02
CA ALA A 72 -5.20 -16.11 0.43
C ALA A 72 -5.87 -14.79 0.86
N PHE A 73 -5.46 -13.67 0.25
CA PHE A 73 -6.09 -12.37 0.46
C PHE A 73 -7.57 -12.40 0.09
N ARG A 74 -7.89 -12.92 -1.10
CA ARG A 74 -9.28 -13.04 -1.56
C ARG A 74 -10.14 -13.85 -0.59
N TYR A 75 -9.62 -14.93 -0.04
CA TYR A 75 -10.33 -15.68 1.01
C TYR A 75 -10.51 -14.87 2.31
N GLN A 76 -9.51 -14.10 2.74
CA GLN A 76 -9.59 -13.26 3.94
C GLN A 76 -10.69 -12.20 3.83
N TYR A 77 -10.86 -11.62 2.64
CA TYR A 77 -11.84 -10.55 2.38
C TYR A 77 -13.14 -11.04 1.72
N ASP A 78 -13.36 -12.36 1.64
CA ASP A 78 -14.53 -12.99 1.03
C ASP A 78 -14.77 -12.57 -0.44
N LEU A 79 -13.68 -12.43 -1.20
CA LEU A 79 -13.66 -12.03 -2.61
C LEU A 79 -13.62 -13.27 -3.53
N ILE A 80 -14.80 -13.77 -3.90
CA ILE A 80 -14.93 -15.05 -4.59
C ILE A 80 -14.47 -14.95 -6.05
N THR A 81 -14.68 -13.82 -6.71
CA THR A 81 -14.41 -13.60 -8.14
C THR A 81 -13.35 -12.52 -8.38
N ALA A 82 -12.79 -12.52 -9.59
CA ALA A 82 -11.89 -11.46 -10.03
C ALA A 82 -12.61 -10.11 -10.09
N GLU A 83 -13.86 -10.10 -10.57
CA GLU A 83 -14.69 -8.89 -10.65
C GLU A 83 -14.95 -8.28 -9.26
N GLU A 84 -15.27 -9.09 -8.25
CA GLU A 84 -15.41 -8.62 -6.87
C GLU A 84 -14.10 -8.03 -6.33
N THR A 85 -12.96 -8.60 -6.70
CA THR A 85 -11.64 -8.09 -6.30
C THR A 85 -11.37 -6.73 -6.94
N GLU A 86 -11.62 -6.59 -8.24
CA GLU A 86 -11.48 -5.32 -8.97
C GLU A 86 -12.38 -4.23 -8.39
N GLN A 87 -13.67 -4.54 -8.13
CA GLN A 87 -14.61 -3.60 -7.52
C GLN A 87 -14.18 -3.22 -6.10
N TRP A 88 -13.70 -4.18 -5.30
CA TRP A 88 -13.23 -3.93 -3.94
C TRP A 88 -12.03 -2.96 -3.93
N LEU A 89 -11.13 -3.09 -4.90
CA LEU A 89 -9.98 -2.20 -5.10
C LEU A 89 -10.42 -0.82 -5.58
N GLU A 90 -11.30 -0.75 -6.59
CA GLU A 90 -11.77 0.50 -7.19
C GLU A 90 -12.48 1.39 -6.18
N ILE A 91 -13.38 0.82 -5.36
CA ILE A 91 -14.07 1.53 -4.28
C ILE A 91 -13.08 2.17 -3.29
N ARG A 92 -11.89 1.58 -3.15
CA ARG A 92 -10.81 2.04 -2.27
C ARG A 92 -9.75 2.87 -2.99
N GLY A 93 -9.95 3.19 -4.27
CA GLY A 93 -9.03 3.98 -5.07
C GLY A 93 -7.73 3.25 -5.43
N LEU A 94 -7.77 1.91 -5.44
CA LEU A 94 -6.64 1.06 -5.82
C LEU A 94 -6.88 0.42 -7.20
N THR A 95 -5.76 0.06 -7.85
CA THR A 95 -5.74 -0.67 -9.10
C THR A 95 -5.26 -2.12 -8.89
N LEU A 96 -5.46 -2.99 -9.88
CA LEU A 96 -4.84 -4.32 -9.88
C LEU A 96 -3.31 -4.27 -9.86
N SER A 97 -2.69 -3.19 -10.38
CA SER A 97 -1.23 -2.99 -10.30
C SER A 97 -0.82 -2.76 -8.86
N ASP A 98 -1.49 -1.85 -8.15
CA ASP A 98 -1.22 -1.58 -6.72
C ASP A 98 -1.34 -2.87 -5.89
N PHE A 99 -2.35 -3.69 -6.20
CA PHE A 99 -2.59 -4.99 -5.57
C PHE A 99 -1.47 -6.01 -5.85
N SER A 100 -1.07 -6.18 -7.11
CA SER A 100 -0.03 -7.14 -7.49
C SER A 100 1.34 -6.73 -6.95
N GLU A 101 1.66 -5.44 -7.04
CA GLU A 101 2.92 -4.89 -6.53
C GLU A 101 3.00 -4.96 -5.00
N TYR A 102 1.88 -4.87 -4.28
CA TYR A 102 1.84 -5.07 -2.83
C TYR A 102 2.40 -6.45 -2.45
N PHE A 103 1.90 -7.53 -3.07
CA PHE A 103 2.40 -8.88 -2.78
C PHE A 103 3.82 -9.09 -3.30
N ALA A 104 4.19 -8.47 -4.42
CA ALA A 104 5.57 -8.52 -4.92
C ALA A 104 6.54 -7.97 -3.85
N ARG A 105 6.23 -6.79 -3.28
CA ARG A 105 7.00 -6.19 -2.19
C ARG A 105 7.07 -7.07 -0.94
N GLU A 106 5.95 -7.70 -0.54
CA GLU A 106 5.95 -8.67 0.57
C GLU A 106 6.90 -9.85 0.31
N GLN A 107 6.92 -10.36 -0.92
CA GLN A 107 7.79 -11.45 -1.30
C GLN A 107 9.26 -11.01 -1.33
N TRP A 108 9.55 -9.79 -1.81
CA TRP A 108 10.89 -9.22 -1.78
C TRP A 108 11.46 -9.09 -0.38
N VAL A 109 10.66 -8.71 0.60
CA VAL A 109 11.12 -8.68 2.01
C VAL A 109 11.60 -10.07 2.47
N LYS A 110 10.95 -11.15 2.02
CA LYS A 110 11.38 -12.52 2.32
C LYS A 110 12.68 -12.89 1.61
N VAL A 111 12.80 -12.54 0.32
CA VAL A 111 14.00 -12.82 -0.50
C VAL A 111 15.23 -12.06 -0.01
N PHE A 112 15.06 -10.77 0.31
CA PHE A 112 16.12 -9.87 0.77
C PHE A 112 16.20 -9.78 2.29
N ARG A 113 15.68 -10.78 3.01
CA ARG A 113 15.70 -10.80 4.47
C ARG A 113 17.12 -10.62 5.01
N GLY A 114 17.31 -9.60 5.84
CA GLY A 114 18.60 -9.23 6.41
C GLY A 114 19.56 -8.46 5.48
N LYS A 115 19.22 -8.35 4.19
CA LYS A 115 19.92 -7.52 3.20
C LYS A 115 19.25 -6.16 3.01
N ALA A 116 17.93 -6.12 2.94
CA ALA A 116 17.16 -4.87 2.89
C ALA A 116 17.36 -4.10 4.20
N ARG A 117 17.93 -2.89 4.09
CA ARG A 117 18.20 -1.99 5.22
C ARG A 117 17.72 -0.59 4.83
N PRO A 118 16.44 -0.28 5.07
CA PRO A 118 15.94 1.04 4.73
C PRO A 118 16.60 2.10 5.60
N ASP A 119 16.78 3.28 5.03
CA ASP A 119 17.09 4.47 5.81
C ASP A 119 15.90 4.81 6.72
N SER A 120 16.20 5.19 7.97
CA SER A 120 15.18 5.66 8.90
C SER A 120 14.79 7.08 8.54
N ILE A 121 13.76 7.21 7.72
CA ILE A 121 13.21 8.50 7.26
C ILE A 121 11.93 8.74 8.06
N PRO A 122 11.78 9.88 8.77
CA PRO A 122 10.51 10.23 9.40
C PRO A 122 9.40 10.45 8.35
N LEU A 123 8.15 10.11 8.67
CA LEU A 123 7.01 10.33 7.76
C LEU A 123 6.91 11.78 7.26
N THR A 124 7.26 12.77 8.10
CA THR A 124 7.27 14.19 7.74
C THR A 124 8.27 14.55 6.64
N GLN A 125 9.23 13.67 6.35
CA GLN A 125 10.22 13.80 5.30
C GLN A 125 9.97 12.83 4.14
N ALA A 126 8.88 12.05 4.19
CA ALA A 126 8.53 11.09 3.17
C ALA A 126 8.24 11.79 1.83
N SER A 127 8.66 11.17 0.72
CA SER A 127 8.28 11.62 -0.61
C SER A 127 6.79 11.34 -0.86
N PRO A 128 6.15 12.02 -1.83
CA PRO A 128 4.77 11.73 -2.22
C PRO A 128 4.56 10.25 -2.58
N GLU A 129 5.50 9.63 -3.28
CA GLU A 129 5.44 8.22 -3.68
C GLU A 129 5.45 7.29 -2.46
N GLN A 130 6.27 7.60 -1.45
CA GLN A 130 6.29 6.81 -0.21
C GLN A 130 5.00 6.97 0.60
N ARG A 131 4.38 8.16 0.59
CA ARG A 131 3.08 8.39 1.22
C ARG A 131 1.95 7.68 0.48
N GLU A 132 1.99 7.63 -0.85
CA GLU A 132 1.06 6.81 -1.63
C GLU A 132 1.23 5.32 -1.34
N LEU A 133 2.48 4.84 -1.22
CA LEU A 133 2.75 3.45 -0.84
C LEU A 133 2.18 3.12 0.54
N LEU A 134 2.32 4.03 1.52
CA LEU A 134 1.69 3.88 2.83
C LEU A 134 0.15 3.85 2.75
N ALA A 135 -0.45 4.69 1.92
CA ALA A 135 -1.90 4.67 1.70
C ALA A 135 -2.37 3.33 1.11
N VAL A 136 -1.62 2.75 0.17
CA VAL A 136 -1.89 1.41 -0.39
C VAL A 136 -1.79 0.35 0.69
N GLU A 137 -0.71 0.35 1.47
CA GLU A 137 -0.44 -0.59 2.56
C GLU A 137 -1.59 -0.61 3.59
N LEU A 138 -1.97 0.55 4.11
CA LEU A 138 -3.03 0.65 5.11
C LEU A 138 -4.39 0.26 4.54
N THR A 139 -4.63 0.54 3.25
CA THR A 139 -5.87 0.14 2.57
C THR A 139 -5.97 -1.38 2.44
N LEU A 140 -4.88 -2.04 2.04
CA LEU A 140 -4.85 -3.48 1.81
C LEU A 140 -4.81 -4.29 3.10
N THR A 141 -4.22 -3.76 4.16
CA THR A 141 -4.25 -4.38 5.50
C THR A 141 -5.58 -4.16 6.23
N GLY A 142 -6.40 -3.20 5.79
CA GLY A 142 -7.68 -2.87 6.41
C GLY A 142 -7.56 -1.95 7.64
N GLU A 143 -6.45 -1.22 7.75
CA GLU A 143 -6.12 -0.31 8.86
C GLU A 143 -6.54 1.15 8.58
N LEU A 144 -7.37 1.38 7.54
CA LEU A 144 -7.98 2.67 7.17
C LEU A 144 -9.48 2.75 7.47
#